data_AF-A0A922I9J3-F1
#
_entry.id   AF-A0A922I9J3-F1
#
_cell.length_a   1.000
_cell.length_b   1.000
_cell.length_c   1.000
_cell.angle_alpha   90.00
_cell.angle_beta   90.00
_cell.angle_gamma   90.00
#
_symmetry.space_group_name_H-M   'P 1'
#
loop_
_entity.id
_entity.type
_entity.pdbx_description
1 polymer ?
#
loop_
_entity_poly.entity_id
_entity_poly.type
_entity_poly.pdbx_seq_one_letter_code
_entity_poly.pdbx_strand_id
1 'polypeptide(L)'
;MKPLIIYVKQSYSLLRGGFNLQQTTPFVSCESLATIIDLNNNELQQQNYEQPLKPSLLCACPISIEILMLLSLKQLPFDVKLCNANKMLPEELCYRMIHQLPVLIDPNNGHQILEYRMDIVDYIERKYPTKTFEFNFSFDNHCNDNQHQLNWKLITVIHMVNRRFYHYIQQQTRSPSRFMLNDLAAIRQQLINGLGELNRVLTLFGTRYAMTDEQPTMIDCHMMPRLHQIRVILKQMDGIEIPNGLRCLWQYLNETYEWNIFRRWCPSDQEIQIHWLLKMNNSSQRQFRMKLMQLIRSSPTYSFDCPVYENQVTKL
;
A
#
# COMPACT_ATOMS: atom_id res chain seq x y z
N MET A 1 -4.34 1.39 28.91
CA MET A 1 -3.36 2.07 28.03
C MET A 1 -4.11 3.02 27.13
N LYS A 2 -3.52 4.18 26.82
CA LYS A 2 -4.07 5.08 25.79
C LYS A 2 -3.89 4.45 24.41
N PRO A 3 -4.82 4.64 23.46
CA PRO A 3 -4.65 4.15 22.09
C PRO A 3 -3.41 4.75 21.44
N LEU A 4 -2.74 3.98 20.59
CA LEU A 4 -1.72 4.51 19.67
C LEU A 4 -2.38 5.51 18.72
N ILE A 5 -1.65 6.50 18.23
CA ILE A 5 -2.18 7.45 17.26
C ILE A 5 -1.41 7.26 15.96
N ILE A 6 -2.11 7.02 14.85
CA ILE A 6 -1.50 6.94 13.52
C ILE A 6 -2.02 8.05 12.63
N TYR A 7 -1.10 8.90 12.17
CA TYR A 7 -1.38 9.90 11.16
C TYR A 7 -1.18 9.30 9.78
N VAL A 8 -2.20 9.41 8.92
CA VAL A 8 -2.19 8.88 7.55
C VAL A 8 -2.74 9.91 6.57
N LYS A 9 -2.33 9.80 5.31
CA LYS A 9 -2.83 10.72 4.28
C LYS A 9 -4.31 10.46 4.00
N GLN A 10 -5.12 11.52 4.02
CA GLN A 10 -6.55 11.44 3.70
C GLN A 10 -6.78 11.15 2.21
N SER A 11 -7.94 10.57 1.89
CA SER A 11 -8.39 10.35 0.51
C SER A 11 -8.42 11.66 -0.28
N TYR A 12 -7.95 11.59 -1.53
CA TYR A 12 -7.99 12.71 -2.46
C TYR A 12 -9.42 13.11 -2.84
N SER A 13 -10.36 12.17 -2.77
CA SER A 13 -11.77 12.36 -3.09
C SER A 13 -12.49 13.30 -2.12
N LEU A 14 -11.91 13.55 -0.94
CA LEU A 14 -12.46 14.43 0.10
C LEU A 14 -12.02 15.90 -0.02
N LEU A 15 -11.14 16.24 -0.96
CA LEU A 15 -10.63 17.59 -1.17
C LEU A 15 -11.67 18.49 -1.85
N ARG A 16 -12.74 18.88 -1.14
CA ARG A 16 -13.86 19.68 -1.66
C ARG A 16 -13.55 21.18 -1.95
N GLY A 17 -12.30 21.63 -1.75
CA GLY A 17 -11.89 23.04 -1.90
C GLY A 17 -11.26 23.43 -3.24
N GLY A 18 -11.30 22.55 -4.24
CA GLY A 18 -10.56 22.74 -5.49
C GLY A 18 -9.12 22.23 -5.39
N PHE A 19 -8.73 21.37 -6.34
CA PHE A 19 -7.35 20.93 -6.50
C PHE A 19 -6.56 22.08 -7.15
N ASN A 20 -5.74 22.77 -6.36
CA ASN A 20 -4.87 23.83 -6.89
C ASN A 20 -3.63 23.20 -7.53
N LEU A 21 -3.70 22.96 -8.83
CA LEU A 21 -2.67 22.25 -9.62
C LEU A 21 -1.36 23.02 -9.77
N GLN A 22 -1.33 24.31 -9.41
CA GLN A 22 -0.14 25.15 -9.40
C GLN A 22 0.65 25.07 -8.09
N GLN A 23 0.09 24.47 -7.04
CA GLN A 23 0.75 24.20 -5.76
C GLN A 23 0.78 22.68 -5.52
N THR A 24 1.41 21.93 -6.42
CA THR A 24 2.01 20.66 -6.00
C THR A 24 3.21 21.01 -5.13
N THR A 25 2.96 21.37 -3.86
CA THR A 25 4.03 21.43 -2.87
C THR A 25 4.67 20.03 -2.80
N PRO A 26 6.00 19.92 -2.81
CA PRO A 26 6.72 18.65 -2.93
C PRO A 26 6.70 17.81 -1.65
N PHE A 27 5.68 17.95 -0.80
CA PHE A 27 5.70 17.36 0.53
C PHE A 27 4.75 16.16 0.68
N VAL A 28 5.35 15.10 1.22
CA VAL A 28 4.81 13.77 1.53
C VAL A 28 4.63 12.85 0.32
N SER A 29 5.73 12.62 -0.40
CA SER A 29 5.95 11.31 -1.02
C SER A 29 6.12 10.28 0.12
N CYS A 30 5.48 9.11 0.01
CA CYS A 30 5.76 7.98 0.92
C CYS A 30 7.21 7.41 0.72
N GLU A 31 8.07 8.09 -0.05
CA GLU A 31 9.41 7.68 -0.49
C GLU A 31 10.28 8.95 -0.67
N SER A 32 11.30 9.14 0.17
CA SER A 32 12.04 10.40 0.40
C SER A 32 12.75 11.04 -0.82
N LEU A 33 12.73 12.39 -0.92
CA LEU A 33 13.90 13.31 -1.03
C LEU A 33 13.49 14.75 -1.49
N ALA A 34 13.77 15.74 -0.62
CA ALA A 34 14.06 17.17 -0.87
C ALA A 34 12.99 18.12 -1.49
N THR A 35 12.51 19.11 -0.71
CA THR A 35 12.84 20.56 -0.79
C THR A 35 11.70 21.47 -0.31
N ILE A 36 12.06 22.33 0.65
CA ILE A 36 11.44 23.54 1.24
C ILE A 36 10.38 24.29 0.39
N ILE A 37 9.32 24.82 1.05
CA ILE A 37 8.94 26.25 1.12
C ILE A 37 7.79 26.42 2.15
N ASP A 38 8.00 27.35 3.08
CA ASP A 38 7.01 27.96 3.98
C ASP A 38 5.76 28.44 3.24
N LEU A 39 4.62 28.57 3.91
CA LEU A 39 3.68 29.71 3.75
C LEU A 39 2.44 29.52 4.64
N ASN A 40 2.44 30.32 5.71
CA ASN A 40 1.34 30.99 6.40
C ASN A 40 -0.11 30.48 6.29
N ASN A 41 -0.68 30.32 7.48
CA ASN A 41 -2.04 30.66 7.93
C ASN A 41 -3.22 30.13 7.12
N ASN A 42 -3.95 29.18 7.72
CA ASN A 42 -5.35 29.41 8.12
C ASN A 42 -5.85 28.27 9.01
N GLU A 43 -6.38 28.64 10.17
CA GLU A 43 -7.05 27.77 11.15
C GLU A 43 -8.28 27.11 10.52
N LEU A 44 -8.39 25.77 10.55
CA LEU A 44 -9.65 25.09 10.28
C LEU A 44 -9.83 23.83 11.14
N GLN A 45 -10.59 24.02 12.21
CA GLN A 45 -11.57 23.14 12.87
C GLN A 45 -11.38 21.63 12.70
N GLN A 46 -10.88 21.01 13.77
CA GLN A 46 -10.95 19.58 14.03
C GLN A 46 -12.43 19.18 14.22
N GLN A 47 -12.98 18.38 13.30
CA GLN A 47 -14.23 17.67 13.54
C GLN A 47 -13.90 16.30 14.16
N ASN A 48 -14.37 16.10 15.39
CA ASN A 48 -14.37 14.84 16.11
C ASN A 48 -15.22 13.80 15.35
N TYR A 49 -14.64 12.66 14.99
CA TYR A 49 -15.37 11.51 14.46
C TYR A 49 -15.05 10.25 15.28
N GLU A 50 -15.90 9.93 16.25
CA GLU A 50 -15.93 8.66 17.00
C GLU A 50 -16.70 7.55 16.24
N GLN A 51 -16.57 7.48 14.90
CA GLN A 51 -17.15 6.40 14.09
C GLN A 51 -16.04 5.54 13.48
N PRO A 52 -16.26 4.22 13.27
CA PRO A 52 -15.27 3.39 12.58
C PRO A 52 -14.95 4.00 11.22
N LEU A 53 -13.68 4.33 11.01
CA LEU A 53 -13.20 5.01 9.81
C LEU A 53 -13.63 4.20 8.57
N LYS A 54 -14.36 4.82 7.64
CA LYS A 54 -14.71 4.16 6.37
C LYS A 54 -13.46 4.10 5.47
N PRO A 55 -13.18 2.97 4.79
CA PRO A 55 -12.03 2.84 3.88
C PRO A 55 -11.98 3.93 2.79
N SER A 56 -13.14 4.50 2.41
CA SER A 56 -13.25 5.62 1.48
C SER A 56 -12.58 6.92 1.95
N LEU A 57 -12.12 6.99 3.20
CA LEU A 57 -11.49 8.19 3.77
C LEU A 57 -9.95 8.17 3.69
N LEU A 58 -9.35 7.04 3.27
CA LEU A 58 -7.90 6.84 3.27
C LEU A 58 -7.31 6.99 1.87
N CYS A 59 -6.14 7.60 1.76
CA CYS A 59 -5.33 7.54 0.56
C CYS A 59 -4.75 6.13 0.38
N ALA A 60 -4.58 5.70 -0.87
CA ALA A 60 -4.04 4.39 -1.19
C ALA A 60 -2.50 4.24 -0.99
N CYS A 61 -1.87 4.86 0.00
CA CYS A 61 -0.45 4.60 0.28
C CYS A 61 -0.29 3.17 0.84
N PRO A 62 0.46 2.27 0.18
CA PRO A 62 0.57 0.88 0.59
C PRO A 62 1.19 0.73 1.98
N ILE A 63 2.10 1.64 2.37
CA ILE A 63 2.75 1.66 3.69
C ILE A 63 1.73 1.98 4.81
N SER A 64 0.85 2.96 4.59
CA SER A 64 -0.20 3.29 5.55
C SER A 64 -1.15 2.12 5.76
N ILE A 65 -1.59 1.48 4.68
CA ILE A 65 -2.49 0.32 4.75
C ILE A 65 -1.81 -0.86 5.47
N GLU A 66 -0.55 -1.13 5.15
CA GLU A 66 0.26 -2.16 5.81
C GLU A 66 0.32 -1.97 7.33
N ILE A 67 0.63 -0.76 7.81
CA ILE A 67 0.71 -0.49 9.26
C ILE A 67 -0.67 -0.57 9.92
N LEU A 68 -1.73 -0.07 9.27
CA LEU A 68 -3.10 -0.17 9.78
C LEU A 68 -3.55 -1.64 9.91
N MET A 69 -3.19 -2.48 8.94
CA MET A 69 -3.42 -3.92 8.98
C MET A 69 -2.62 -4.58 10.10
N LEU A 70 -1.34 -4.23 10.26
CA LEU A 70 -0.48 -4.76 11.34
C LEU A 70 -1.04 -4.43 12.73
N LEU A 71 -1.40 -3.17 12.98
CA LEU A 71 -2.00 -2.73 14.24
C LEU A 71 -3.31 -3.48 14.54
N SER A 72 -4.13 -3.71 13.50
CA SER A 72 -5.38 -4.46 13.61
C SER A 72 -5.16 -5.95 13.84
N LEU A 73 -4.19 -6.55 13.15
CA LEU A 73 -3.81 -7.95 13.29
C LEU A 73 -3.37 -8.25 14.73
N LYS A 74 -2.59 -7.33 15.32
CA LYS A 74 -2.15 -7.40 16.72
C LYS A 74 -3.21 -6.96 17.73
N GLN A 75 -4.41 -6.60 17.25
CA GLN A 75 -5.55 -6.17 18.08
C GLN A 75 -5.20 -5.01 19.03
N LEU A 76 -4.30 -4.13 18.60
CA LEU A 76 -3.89 -2.97 19.39
C LEU A 76 -4.98 -1.90 19.36
N PRO A 77 -5.22 -1.17 20.46
CA PRO A 77 -6.07 0.02 20.42
C PRO A 77 -5.31 1.14 19.70
N PHE A 78 -5.89 1.70 18.63
CA PHE A 78 -5.31 2.85 17.93
C PHE A 78 -6.37 3.76 17.30
N ASP A 79 -6.04 5.05 17.21
CA ASP A 79 -6.82 6.08 16.56
C ASP A 79 -6.15 6.50 15.24
N VAL A 80 -6.95 6.61 14.18
CA VAL A 80 -6.47 7.08 12.88
C VAL A 80 -6.78 8.57 12.71
N LYS A 81 -5.74 9.39 12.56
CA LYS A 81 -5.85 10.82 12.26
C LYS A 81 -5.53 11.07 10.79
N LEU A 82 -6.45 11.73 10.09
CA LEU A 82 -6.34 12.00 8.66
C LEU A 82 -5.63 13.34 8.41
N CYS A 83 -4.54 13.30 7.65
CA CYS A 83 -3.79 14.48 7.23
C CYS A 83 -4.18 14.88 5.80
N ASN A 84 -4.60 16.14 5.65
CA ASN A 84 -4.85 16.74 4.36
C ASN A 84 -3.53 17.24 3.74
N ALA A 85 -3.14 16.68 2.59
CA ALA A 85 -1.91 17.10 1.92
C ALA A 85 -1.91 18.54 1.38
N ASN A 86 -3.08 19.19 1.29
CA ASN A 86 -3.20 20.59 0.90
C ASN A 86 -3.29 21.54 2.12
N LYS A 87 -3.20 21.01 3.35
CA LYS A 87 -3.19 21.79 4.58
C LYS A 87 -1.88 21.54 5.32
N MET A 88 -1.51 22.46 6.20
CA MET A 88 -0.43 22.23 7.14
C MET A 88 -0.71 20.95 7.95
N LEU A 89 0.35 20.21 8.25
CA LEU A 89 0.25 19.11 9.19
C LEU A 89 -0.25 19.62 10.55
N PRO A 90 -0.88 18.77 11.37
CA PRO A 90 -1.17 19.08 12.76
C PRO A 90 0.04 19.68 13.48
N GLU A 91 -0.20 20.67 14.33
CA GLU A 91 0.85 21.44 15.04
C GLU A 91 1.85 20.53 15.77
N GLU A 92 1.36 19.45 16.40
CA GLU A 92 2.14 18.39 17.04
C GLU A 92 3.21 17.75 16.12
N LEU A 93 2.94 17.69 14.81
CA LEU A 93 3.85 17.16 13.79
C LEU A 93 4.71 18.26 13.17
N CYS A 94 4.17 19.47 12.97
CA CYS A 94 4.90 20.58 12.35
C CYS A 94 6.18 20.96 13.14
N TYR A 95 6.09 21.07 14.46
CA TYR A 95 7.25 21.41 15.30
C TYR A 95 8.36 20.35 15.33
N ARG A 96 8.07 19.15 14.83
CA ARG A 96 8.97 18.00 14.89
C ARG A 96 9.66 17.71 13.56
N MET A 97 9.50 18.58 12.56
CA MET A 97 10.09 18.44 11.22
C MET A 97 9.71 17.12 10.52
N ILE A 98 8.50 16.60 10.75
CA ILE A 98 8.03 15.37 10.12
C ILE A 98 8.04 15.52 8.58
N HIS A 99 8.66 14.57 7.89
CA HIS A 99 8.88 14.66 6.44
C HIS A 99 7.95 13.78 5.61
N GLN A 100 7.32 12.77 6.22
CA GLN A 100 6.50 11.80 5.51
C GLN A 100 5.41 11.18 6.39
N LEU A 101 4.42 10.58 5.75
CA LEU A 101 3.35 9.79 6.37
C LEU A 101 3.46 8.34 5.86
N PRO A 102 3.03 7.34 6.66
CA PRO A 102 2.37 7.47 7.96
C PRO A 102 3.32 7.82 9.11
N VAL A 103 2.76 8.36 10.20
CA VAL A 103 3.49 8.58 11.47
C VAL A 103 2.75 7.91 12.60
N LEU A 104 3.46 7.10 13.39
CA LEU A 104 2.93 6.51 14.62
C LEU A 104 3.38 7.34 15.83
N ILE A 105 2.44 7.62 16.74
CA ILE A 105 2.71 8.19 18.05
C ILE A 105 2.26 7.22 19.13
N ASP A 106 3.14 6.92 20.08
CA ASP A 106 2.80 6.17 21.28
C ASP A 106 2.69 7.10 22.50
N PRO A 107 1.47 7.49 22.91
CA PRO A 107 1.27 8.36 24.07
C PRO A 107 1.63 7.71 25.40
N ASN A 108 1.85 6.40 25.44
CA ASN A 108 2.22 5.66 26.64
C ASN A 108 3.75 5.60 26.85
N ASN A 109 4.56 6.03 25.86
CA ASN A 109 6.02 5.98 25.95
C ASN A 109 6.67 7.34 25.68
N GLY A 110 6.34 8.32 26.52
CA GLY A 110 6.90 9.67 26.36
C GLY A 110 6.49 10.37 25.07
N HIS A 111 5.37 9.97 24.45
CA HIS A 111 4.92 10.46 23.15
C HIS A 111 5.94 10.22 22.05
N GLN A 112 6.56 9.03 22.03
CA GLN A 112 7.49 8.63 20.99
C GLN A 112 6.82 8.71 19.60
N ILE A 113 7.53 9.30 18.64
CA ILE A 113 7.07 9.53 17.27
C ILE A 113 7.95 8.71 16.33
N LEU A 114 7.34 8.02 15.37
CA LEU A 114 8.01 7.16 14.41
C LEU A 114 7.51 7.46 13.00
N GLU A 115 8.42 7.77 12.07
CA GLU A 115 8.09 8.25 10.72
C GLU A 115 8.40 7.25 9.61
N TYR A 116 9.34 6.33 9.83
CA TYR A 116 9.77 5.38 8.81
C TYR A 116 9.05 4.05 8.99
N ARG A 117 8.65 3.45 7.87
CA ARG A 117 7.99 2.14 7.85
C ARG A 117 8.72 1.11 8.73
N MET A 118 10.03 0.98 8.55
CA MET A 118 10.83 -0.01 9.29
C MET A 118 10.82 0.28 10.79
N ASP A 119 11.07 1.53 11.19
CA ASP A 119 11.06 1.94 12.59
C ASP A 119 9.70 1.72 13.27
N ILE A 120 8.60 1.99 12.56
CA ILE A 120 7.24 1.75 13.04
C ILE A 120 7.00 0.26 13.25
N VAL A 121 7.34 -0.57 12.25
CA VAL A 121 7.14 -2.04 12.33
C VAL A 121 8.01 -2.64 13.43
N ASP A 122 9.30 -2.29 13.48
CA ASP A 122 10.25 -2.77 14.47
C ASP A 122 9.82 -2.37 15.89
N TYR A 123 9.32 -1.15 16.06
CA TYR A 123 8.78 -0.69 17.33
C TYR A 123 7.56 -1.51 17.77
N ILE A 124 6.60 -1.72 16.87
CA ILE A 124 5.38 -2.48 17.17
C ILE A 124 5.73 -3.93 17.54
N GLU A 125 6.61 -4.59 16.77
CA GLU A 125 7.01 -5.97 17.03
C GLU A 125 7.77 -6.13 18.36
N ARG A 126 8.70 -5.22 18.68
CA ARG A 126 9.44 -5.26 19.95
C ARG A 126 8.56 -4.97 21.16
N LYS A 127 7.62 -4.02 21.03
CA LYS A 127 6.80 -3.56 22.15
C LYS A 127 5.57 -4.44 22.39
N TYR A 128 5.01 -5.01 21.34
CA TYR A 128 3.81 -5.84 21.39
C TYR A 128 4.08 -7.21 20.74
N PRO A 129 5.02 -8.01 21.28
CA PRO A 129 5.39 -9.27 20.68
C PRO A 129 4.21 -10.24 20.66
N THR A 130 4.00 -10.92 19.54
CA THR A 130 3.04 -12.01 19.41
C THR A 130 3.79 -13.34 19.46
N LYS A 131 3.24 -14.35 20.16
CA LYS A 131 3.83 -15.71 20.19
C LYS A 131 3.92 -16.35 18.80
N THR A 132 3.10 -15.88 17.87
CA THR A 132 3.05 -16.32 16.49
C THR A 132 4.08 -15.56 15.67
N PHE A 133 5.16 -16.29 15.39
CA PHE A 133 6.21 -16.02 14.40
C PHE A 133 6.99 -14.71 14.62
N GLU A 134 8.08 -14.83 15.39
CA GLU A 134 9.23 -13.93 15.29
C GLU A 134 9.82 -14.08 13.88
N PHE A 135 9.44 -13.22 12.95
CA PHE A 135 10.29 -12.99 11.80
C PHE A 135 11.48 -12.18 12.29
N ASN A 136 12.50 -12.87 12.79
CA ASN A 136 13.75 -12.24 13.16
C ASN A 136 14.35 -11.61 11.90
N PHE A 137 14.21 -10.28 11.79
CA PHE A 137 14.92 -9.45 10.81
C PHE A 137 16.44 -9.46 11.04
N SER A 138 16.94 -10.24 12.00
CA SER A 138 18.34 -10.50 12.24
C SER A 138 19.02 -10.83 10.91
N PHE A 139 19.88 -9.91 10.44
CA PHE A 139 20.79 -10.09 9.31
C PHE A 139 21.95 -11.04 9.67
N ASP A 140 21.69 -12.04 10.51
CA ASP A 140 22.68 -13.03 10.87
C ASP A 140 22.84 -13.96 9.66
N ASN A 141 23.85 -13.66 8.84
CA ASN A 141 24.30 -14.41 7.66
C ASN A 141 24.79 -15.84 7.98
N HIS A 142 24.35 -16.44 9.09
CA HIS A 142 24.81 -17.74 9.60
C HIS A 142 23.69 -18.73 9.95
N CYS A 143 22.42 -18.43 9.65
CA CYS A 143 21.35 -19.41 9.78
C CYS A 143 21.28 -20.31 8.53
N ASN A 144 21.82 -21.53 8.62
CA ASN A 144 21.75 -22.58 7.59
C ASN A 144 20.35 -23.24 7.48
N ASP A 145 19.28 -22.59 7.95
CA ASP A 145 17.93 -23.14 7.90
C ASP A 145 17.28 -22.85 6.53
N ASN A 146 16.85 -23.93 5.84
CA ASN A 146 16.13 -23.86 4.57
C ASN A 146 14.87 -22.97 4.67
N GLN A 147 14.21 -22.96 5.83
CA GLN A 147 13.02 -22.13 6.06
C GLN A 147 13.37 -20.64 6.07
N HIS A 148 14.47 -20.27 6.75
CA HIS A 148 14.94 -18.88 6.80
C HIS A 148 15.33 -18.36 5.41
N GLN A 149 16.00 -19.18 4.61
CA GLN A 149 16.34 -18.81 3.23
C GLN A 149 15.09 -18.60 2.35
N LEU A 150 14.07 -19.46 2.50
CA LEU A 150 12.82 -19.35 1.75
C LEU A 150 12.02 -18.10 2.15
N ASN A 151 12.00 -17.79 3.45
CA ASN A 151 11.44 -16.57 4.03
C ASN A 151 12.06 -15.30 3.44
N TRP A 152 13.39 -15.21 3.42
CA TRP A 152 14.09 -14.08 2.79
C TRP A 152 13.85 -14.00 1.28
N LYS A 153 13.75 -15.16 0.63
CA LYS A 153 13.45 -15.22 -0.81
C LYS A 153 12.08 -14.62 -1.10
N LEU A 154 11.07 -14.90 -0.29
CA LEU A 154 9.74 -14.30 -0.43
C LEU A 154 9.79 -12.77 -0.32
N ILE A 155 10.43 -12.24 0.74
CA ILE A 155 10.60 -10.79 0.95
C ILE A 155 11.34 -10.14 -0.24
N THR A 156 12.41 -10.79 -0.70
CA THR A 156 13.21 -10.29 -1.84
C THR A 156 12.37 -10.24 -3.11
N VAL A 157 11.59 -11.28 -3.37
CA VAL A 157 10.75 -11.37 -4.57
C VAL A 157 9.63 -10.33 -4.53
N ILE A 158 8.94 -10.12 -3.40
CA ILE A 158 7.92 -9.06 -3.31
C ILE A 158 8.55 -7.66 -3.48
N HIS A 159 9.72 -7.39 -2.90
CA HIS A 159 10.43 -6.13 -3.13
C HIS A 159 10.78 -5.93 -4.62
N MET A 160 11.23 -6.99 -5.30
CA MET A 160 11.50 -6.94 -6.73
C MET A 160 10.22 -6.67 -7.55
N VAL A 161 9.10 -7.32 -7.22
CA VAL A 161 7.80 -7.06 -7.84
C VAL A 161 7.40 -5.60 -7.66
N ASN A 162 7.54 -5.05 -6.46
CA ASN A 162 7.22 -3.65 -6.17
C ASN A 162 8.09 -2.69 -6.99
N ARG A 163 9.39 -2.95 -7.07
CA ARG A 163 10.32 -2.14 -7.87
C ARG A 163 9.94 -2.15 -9.35
N ARG A 164 9.60 -3.33 -9.90
CA ARG A 164 9.15 -3.48 -11.29
C ARG A 164 7.82 -2.78 -11.53
N PHE A 165 6.91 -2.83 -10.56
CA PHE A 165 5.65 -2.11 -10.62
C PHE A 165 5.86 -0.60 -10.63
N TYR A 166 6.68 -0.08 -9.72
CA TYR A 166 7.02 1.35 -9.70
C TYR A 166 7.66 1.81 -11.02
N HIS A 167 8.61 1.03 -11.54
CA HIS A 167 9.21 1.29 -12.84
C HIS A 167 8.17 1.27 -13.97
N TYR A 168 7.26 0.30 -13.98
CA TYR A 168 6.14 0.25 -14.93
C TYR A 168 5.29 1.52 -14.86
N ILE A 169 4.93 2.00 -13.66
CA ILE A 169 4.16 3.25 -13.49
C ILE A 169 4.91 4.47 -14.02
N GLN A 170 6.20 4.59 -13.74
CA GLN A 170 6.99 5.74 -14.16
C GLN A 170 7.13 5.86 -15.69
N GLN A 171 7.12 4.72 -16.38
CA GLN A 171 7.32 4.62 -17.83
C GLN A 171 6.02 4.79 -18.62
N GLN A 172 4.88 4.87 -17.93
CA GLN A 172 3.59 5.15 -18.55
C GLN A 172 3.54 6.64 -18.95
N THR A 173 3.97 6.91 -20.18
CA THR A 173 3.90 8.25 -20.81
C THR A 173 2.67 8.39 -21.68
N ARG A 174 2.12 9.61 -21.77
CA ARG A 174 0.82 9.88 -22.43
C ARG A 174 0.84 9.85 -23.97
N SER A 175 2.00 9.84 -24.60
CA SER A 175 2.16 9.76 -26.07
C SER A 175 3.32 8.84 -26.42
N PRO A 176 3.16 7.52 -26.22
CA PRO A 176 4.23 6.58 -26.50
C PRO A 176 4.49 6.57 -28.01
N SER A 177 5.74 6.84 -28.42
CA SER A 177 6.17 6.50 -29.77
C SER A 177 6.07 4.98 -29.96
N ARG A 178 6.03 4.51 -31.20
CA ARG A 178 5.98 3.06 -31.46
C ARG A 178 7.16 2.30 -30.82
N PHE A 179 8.31 2.95 -30.69
CA PHE A 179 9.47 2.44 -29.96
C PHE A 179 9.18 2.31 -28.46
N MET A 180 8.61 3.35 -27.83
CA MET A 180 8.22 3.33 -26.41
C MET A 180 7.12 2.31 -26.08
N LEU A 181 6.23 1.99 -27.04
CA LEU A 181 5.23 0.93 -26.84
C LEU A 181 5.86 -0.46 -26.68
N ASN A 182 6.91 -0.75 -27.45
CA ASN A 182 7.65 -2.01 -27.32
C ASN A 182 8.40 -2.06 -25.98
N ASP A 183 8.98 -0.94 -25.55
CA ASP A 183 9.66 -0.83 -24.27
C ASP A 183 8.67 -1.02 -23.11
N LEU A 184 7.48 -0.41 -23.18
CA LEU A 184 6.45 -0.54 -22.16
C LEU A 184 5.93 -1.99 -22.05
N ALA A 185 5.74 -2.67 -23.19
CA ALA A 185 5.37 -4.08 -23.22
C ALA A 185 6.45 -4.95 -22.56
N ALA A 186 7.74 -4.68 -22.81
CA ALA A 186 8.85 -5.38 -22.17
C ALA A 186 8.91 -5.11 -20.66
N ILE A 187 8.72 -3.86 -20.21
CA ILE A 187 8.68 -3.48 -18.79
C ILE A 187 7.51 -4.16 -18.09
N ARG A 188 6.33 -4.18 -18.72
CA ARG A 188 5.17 -4.91 -18.23
C ARG A 188 5.48 -6.40 -18.12
N GLN A 189 6.10 -7.00 -19.14
CA GLN A 189 6.47 -8.40 -19.09
C GLN A 189 7.43 -8.71 -17.95
N GLN A 190 8.36 -7.80 -17.62
CA GLN A 190 9.21 -7.95 -16.44
C GLN A 190 8.40 -7.97 -15.15
N LEU A 191 7.41 -7.08 -14.99
CA LEU A 191 6.49 -7.12 -13.85
C LEU A 191 5.74 -8.46 -13.77
N ILE A 192 5.17 -8.94 -14.88
CA ILE A 192 4.49 -10.23 -14.96
C ILE A 192 5.43 -11.39 -14.59
N ASN A 193 6.67 -11.38 -15.08
CA ASN A 193 7.68 -12.37 -14.71
C ASN A 193 8.00 -12.34 -13.21
N GLY A 194 7.96 -11.15 -12.59
CA GLY A 194 8.13 -10.98 -11.14
C GLY A 194 6.98 -11.62 -10.37
N LEU A 195 5.73 -11.41 -10.83
CA LEU A 195 4.55 -12.08 -10.26
C LEU A 195 4.61 -13.60 -10.46
N GLY A 196 5.17 -14.07 -11.58
CA GLY A 196 5.42 -15.51 -11.82
C GLY A 196 6.40 -16.11 -10.82
N GLU A 197 7.49 -15.43 -10.52
CA GLU A 197 8.44 -15.86 -9.48
C GLU A 197 7.81 -15.83 -8.08
N LEU A 198 6.99 -14.80 -7.79
CA LEU A 198 6.25 -14.76 -6.53
C LEU A 198 5.29 -15.94 -6.39
N ASN A 199 4.53 -16.24 -7.44
CA ASN A 199 3.66 -17.42 -7.49
C ASN A 199 4.47 -18.70 -7.19
N ARG A 200 5.65 -18.86 -7.81
CA ARG A 200 6.54 -20.01 -7.58
C ARG A 200 6.98 -20.11 -6.13
N VAL A 201 7.34 -19.00 -5.49
CA VAL A 201 7.72 -18.99 -4.06
C VAL A 201 6.52 -19.32 -3.17
N LEU A 202 5.33 -18.76 -3.43
CA LEU A 202 4.11 -19.11 -2.71
C LEU A 202 3.77 -20.60 -2.86
N THR A 203 3.96 -21.19 -4.06
CA THR A 203 3.80 -22.64 -4.26
C THR A 203 4.79 -23.46 -3.40
N LEU A 204 6.02 -22.98 -3.19
CA LEU A 204 7.00 -23.66 -2.34
C LEU A 204 6.63 -23.62 -0.86
N PHE A 205 6.01 -22.53 -0.38
CA PHE A 205 5.44 -22.49 0.97
C PHE A 205 4.27 -23.45 1.09
N GLY A 206 3.39 -23.49 0.08
CA GLY A 206 2.25 -24.41 0.06
C GLY A 206 1.22 -24.15 1.16
N THR A 207 1.22 -22.94 1.73
CA THR A 207 0.34 -22.54 2.82
C THR A 207 -0.72 -21.54 2.36
N ARG A 208 -1.77 -21.38 3.18
CA ARG A 208 -2.91 -20.50 2.95
C ARG A 208 -2.52 -19.01 2.91
N TYR A 209 -1.72 -18.59 3.89
CA TYR A 209 -1.15 -17.24 3.96
C TYR A 209 0.31 -17.28 3.49
N ALA A 210 1.01 -16.15 3.50
CA ALA A 210 2.32 -16.02 2.85
C ALA A 210 3.35 -17.06 3.36
N MET A 211 3.23 -17.48 4.62
CA MET A 211 4.17 -18.40 5.26
C MET A 211 3.54 -19.43 6.21
N THR A 212 2.22 -19.38 6.46
CA THR A 212 1.54 -20.23 7.46
C THR A 212 0.08 -20.46 7.07
N ASP A 213 -0.50 -21.55 7.56
CA ASP A 213 -1.91 -21.88 7.38
C ASP A 213 -2.83 -21.29 8.46
N GLU A 214 -2.26 -20.86 9.59
CA GLU A 214 -3.03 -20.54 10.78
C GLU A 214 -3.71 -19.16 10.69
N GLN A 215 -2.91 -18.11 10.43
CA GLN A 215 -3.39 -16.73 10.38
C GLN A 215 -2.44 -15.83 9.58
N PRO A 216 -2.93 -14.68 9.06
CA PRO A 216 -2.07 -13.68 8.43
C PRO A 216 -0.96 -13.19 9.37
N THR A 217 0.18 -12.89 8.79
CA THR A 217 1.38 -12.38 9.47
C THR A 217 1.67 -10.93 9.05
N MET A 218 2.75 -10.36 9.60
CA MET A 218 3.25 -9.07 9.12
C MET A 218 3.59 -9.13 7.62
N ILE A 219 4.17 -10.23 7.12
CA ILE A 219 4.49 -10.34 5.69
C ILE A 219 3.24 -10.27 4.82
N ASP A 220 2.11 -10.80 5.28
CA ASP A 220 0.82 -10.64 4.61
C ASP A 220 0.37 -9.17 4.58
N CYS A 221 0.49 -8.46 5.72
CA CYS A 221 0.23 -7.03 5.79
C CYS A 221 1.09 -6.22 4.81
N HIS A 222 2.32 -6.67 4.53
CA HIS A 222 3.18 -6.07 3.52
C HIS A 222 2.75 -6.37 2.09
N MET A 223 2.45 -7.64 1.79
CA MET A 223 2.20 -8.12 0.43
C MET A 223 0.82 -7.72 -0.09
N MET A 224 -0.23 -7.91 0.71
CA MET A 224 -1.62 -7.79 0.29
C MET A 224 -1.97 -6.41 -0.32
N PRO A 225 -1.64 -5.26 0.32
CA PRO A 225 -1.96 -3.95 -0.26
C PRO A 225 -1.29 -3.73 -1.62
N ARG A 226 -0.05 -4.19 -1.77
CA ARG A 226 0.76 -3.97 -2.96
C ARG A 226 0.30 -4.83 -4.13
N LEU A 227 -0.01 -6.10 -3.87
CA LEU A 227 -0.55 -7.00 -4.89
C LEU A 227 -1.92 -6.55 -5.38
N HIS A 228 -2.79 -6.10 -4.47
CA HIS A 228 -4.09 -5.57 -4.88
C HIS A 228 -3.95 -4.27 -5.69
N GLN A 229 -3.03 -3.36 -5.33
CA GLN A 229 -2.75 -2.18 -6.14
C GLN A 229 -2.22 -2.52 -7.54
N ILE A 230 -1.31 -3.48 -7.65
CA ILE A 230 -0.80 -3.98 -8.94
C ILE A 230 -1.96 -4.47 -9.80
N ARG A 231 -2.85 -5.29 -9.23
CA ARG A 231 -4.03 -5.81 -9.94
C ARG A 231 -4.92 -4.69 -10.46
N VAL A 232 -5.30 -3.74 -9.61
CA VAL A 232 -6.18 -2.62 -9.98
C VAL A 232 -5.56 -1.77 -11.10
N ILE A 233 -4.25 -1.49 -11.00
CA ILE A 233 -3.59 -0.62 -11.98
C ILE A 233 -3.30 -1.32 -13.30
N LEU A 234 -2.92 -2.60 -13.31
CA LEU A 234 -2.77 -3.37 -14.56
C LEU A 234 -4.08 -3.35 -15.37
N LYS A 235 -5.22 -3.57 -14.70
CA LYS A 235 -6.54 -3.56 -15.34
C LYS A 235 -6.90 -2.18 -15.86
N GLN A 236 -6.62 -1.14 -15.08
CA GLN A 236 -6.92 0.24 -15.46
C GLN A 236 -6.12 0.71 -16.69
N MET A 237 -4.81 0.42 -16.73
CA MET A 237 -3.90 1.05 -17.70
C MET A 237 -3.90 0.33 -19.04
N ASP A 238 -3.84 -0.99 -19.00
CA ASP A 238 -3.66 -1.81 -20.21
C ASP A 238 -4.84 -2.75 -20.48
N GLY A 239 -5.85 -2.76 -19.61
CA GLY A 239 -6.95 -3.73 -19.68
C GLY A 239 -6.50 -5.16 -19.38
N ILE A 240 -5.33 -5.33 -18.73
CA ILE A 240 -4.70 -6.62 -18.48
C ILE A 240 -4.87 -6.99 -17.01
N GLU A 241 -5.08 -8.28 -16.73
CA GLU A 241 -5.14 -8.81 -15.37
C GLU A 241 -3.87 -9.60 -15.02
N ILE A 242 -3.72 -9.93 -13.73
CA ILE A 242 -2.71 -10.91 -13.30
C ILE A 242 -3.01 -12.23 -14.05
N PRO A 243 -2.03 -12.86 -14.73
CA PRO A 243 -2.32 -14.02 -15.57
C PRO A 243 -3.01 -15.14 -14.78
N ASN A 244 -4.11 -15.67 -15.33
CA ASN A 244 -4.92 -16.72 -14.68
C ASN A 244 -4.13 -18.01 -14.39
N GLY A 245 -3.01 -18.23 -15.09
CA GLY A 245 -2.10 -19.36 -14.81
C GLY A 245 -1.35 -19.27 -13.47
N LEU A 246 -1.30 -18.10 -12.83
CA LEU A 246 -0.64 -17.89 -11.53
C LEU A 246 -1.58 -18.31 -10.37
N ARG A 247 -1.92 -19.60 -10.32
CA ARG A 247 -2.97 -20.14 -9.44
C ARG A 247 -2.73 -19.91 -7.95
N CYS A 248 -1.50 -20.14 -7.47
CA CYS A 248 -1.19 -19.94 -6.05
C CYS A 248 -1.26 -18.46 -5.65
N LEU A 249 -0.84 -17.56 -6.54
CA LEU A 249 -1.01 -16.12 -6.32
C LEU A 249 -2.49 -15.72 -6.29
N TRP A 250 -3.33 -16.28 -7.17
CA TRP A 250 -4.78 -16.03 -7.16
C TRP A 250 -5.48 -16.62 -5.92
N GLN A 251 -5.07 -17.81 -5.47
CA GLN A 251 -5.52 -18.39 -4.20
C GLN A 251 -5.16 -17.47 -3.02
N TYR A 252 -3.91 -16.99 -2.99
CA TYR A 252 -3.46 -16.03 -1.98
C TYR A 252 -4.28 -14.73 -1.99
N LEU A 253 -4.60 -14.19 -3.17
CA LEU A 253 -5.48 -13.03 -3.30
C LEU A 253 -6.93 -13.34 -2.88
N ASN A 254 -7.43 -14.55 -3.14
CA ASN A 254 -8.74 -14.96 -2.66
C ASN A 254 -8.80 -14.95 -1.11
N GLU A 255 -7.78 -15.51 -0.45
CA GLU A 255 -7.66 -15.46 1.01
C GLU A 255 -7.50 -14.03 1.54
N THR A 256 -6.78 -13.19 0.80
CA THR A 256 -6.66 -11.74 1.08
C THR A 256 -8.03 -11.08 1.10
N TYR A 257 -8.87 -11.37 0.10
CA TYR A 257 -10.19 -10.77 0.02
C TYR A 257 -11.14 -11.36 1.06
N GLU A 258 -11.01 -12.62 1.47
CA GLU A 258 -11.79 -13.17 2.60
C GLU A 258 -11.41 -12.55 3.96
N TRP A 259 -10.23 -11.93 4.07
CA TRP A 259 -9.80 -11.33 5.33
C TRP A 259 -10.46 -9.96 5.61
N ASN A 260 -11.23 -9.89 6.69
CA ASN A 260 -11.99 -8.70 7.08
C ASN A 260 -11.10 -7.47 7.38
N ILE A 261 -9.90 -7.65 7.95
CA ILE A 261 -8.96 -6.56 8.23
C ILE A 261 -8.47 -5.95 6.91
N PHE A 262 -8.18 -6.78 5.89
CA PHE A 262 -7.84 -6.26 4.57
C PHE A 262 -9.00 -5.46 3.97
N ARG A 263 -10.22 -6.01 3.92
CA ARG A 263 -11.40 -5.29 3.38
C ARG A 263 -11.67 -3.97 4.11
N ARG A 264 -11.44 -3.93 5.43
CA ARG A 264 -11.63 -2.71 6.25
C ARG A 264 -10.70 -1.58 5.84
N TRP A 265 -9.43 -1.89 5.56
CA TRP A 265 -8.40 -0.89 5.28
C TRP A 265 -8.14 -0.68 3.79
N CYS A 266 -8.66 -1.56 2.94
CA CYS A 266 -8.49 -1.46 1.49
C CYS A 266 -9.19 -0.19 0.96
N PRO A 267 -8.46 0.72 0.30
CA PRO A 267 -9.07 1.84 -0.41
C PRO A 267 -9.86 1.34 -1.63
N SER A 268 -10.77 2.18 -2.15
CA SER A 268 -11.48 1.88 -3.41
C SER A 268 -10.52 1.83 -4.60
N ASP A 269 -10.93 1.14 -5.66
CA ASP A 269 -10.18 1.08 -6.92
C ASP A 269 -9.89 2.49 -7.46
N GLN A 270 -10.86 3.41 -7.36
CA GLN A 270 -10.74 4.80 -7.81
C GLN A 270 -9.65 5.52 -7.03
N GLU A 271 -9.58 5.33 -5.72
CA GLU A 271 -8.57 5.97 -4.87
C GLU A 271 -7.16 5.42 -5.15
N ILE A 272 -7.04 4.12 -5.44
CA ILE A 272 -5.79 3.49 -5.92
C ILE A 272 -5.37 4.13 -7.24
N GLN A 273 -6.30 4.26 -8.19
CA GLN A 273 -6.04 4.88 -9.48
C GLN A 273 -5.63 6.35 -9.34
N ILE A 274 -6.28 7.12 -8.46
CA ILE A 274 -5.90 8.51 -8.18
C ILE A 274 -4.48 8.56 -7.58
N HIS A 275 -4.19 7.72 -6.59
CA HIS A 275 -2.88 7.66 -5.94
C HIS A 275 -1.75 7.49 -6.95
N TRP A 276 -1.88 6.55 -7.88
CA TRP A 276 -0.86 6.29 -8.89
C TRP A 276 -0.88 7.32 -10.03
N LEU A 277 -2.05 7.81 -10.44
CA LEU A 277 -2.17 8.87 -11.45
C LEU A 277 -1.42 10.14 -11.03
N LEU A 278 -1.47 10.52 -9.76
CA LEU A 278 -0.76 11.68 -9.20
C LEU A 278 0.77 11.49 -9.16
N LYS A 279 1.26 10.25 -9.23
CA LYS A 279 2.70 9.89 -9.24
C LYS A 279 3.28 9.71 -10.65
N MET A 280 2.44 9.72 -11.68
CA MET A 280 2.87 9.56 -13.07
C MET A 280 3.40 10.86 -13.66
N ASN A 281 4.29 10.75 -14.65
CA ASN A 281 4.78 11.88 -15.44
C ASN A 281 3.68 12.38 -16.41
N ASN A 282 3.05 13.51 -16.10
CA ASN A 282 1.89 14.02 -16.82
C ASN A 282 2.26 15.19 -17.76
N SER A 283 2.43 14.92 -19.06
CA SER A 283 2.75 15.93 -20.08
C SER A 283 1.58 16.84 -20.48
N SER A 284 0.33 16.39 -20.33
CA SER A 284 -0.89 17.17 -20.64
C SER A 284 -1.74 17.41 -19.40
N GLN A 285 -1.68 18.65 -18.87
CA GLN A 285 -2.43 19.06 -17.68
C GLN A 285 -3.95 18.91 -17.85
N ARG A 286 -4.50 19.11 -19.05
CA ARG A 286 -5.96 19.02 -19.29
C ARG A 286 -6.49 17.60 -19.20
N GLN A 287 -5.86 16.65 -19.89
CA GLN A 287 -6.29 15.25 -19.85
C GLN A 287 -6.12 14.65 -18.45
N PHE A 288 -5.05 15.02 -17.75
CA PHE A 288 -4.84 14.67 -16.36
C PHE A 288 -6.01 15.13 -15.48
N ARG A 289 -6.34 16.42 -15.55
CA ARG A 289 -7.46 17.01 -14.80
C ARG A 289 -8.78 16.31 -15.07
N MET A 290 -9.11 16.03 -16.33
CA MET A 290 -10.36 15.36 -16.69
C MET A 290 -10.44 13.95 -16.09
N LYS A 291 -9.37 13.15 -16.23
CA LYS A 291 -9.31 11.79 -15.67
C LYS A 291 -9.39 11.81 -14.14
N LEU A 292 -8.66 12.72 -13.49
CA LEU A 292 -8.73 12.89 -12.03
C LEU A 292 -10.14 13.25 -11.56
N MET A 293 -10.80 14.20 -12.23
CA MET A 293 -12.18 14.59 -11.89
C MET A 293 -13.19 13.48 -12.14
N GLN A 294 -13.01 12.68 -13.19
CA GLN A 294 -13.83 11.50 -13.45
C GLN A 294 -13.70 10.49 -12.30
N LEU A 295 -12.48 10.19 -11.85
CA LEU A 295 -12.24 9.24 -10.76
C LEU A 295 -12.83 9.72 -9.43
N ILE A 296 -12.62 10.99 -9.07
CA ILE A 296 -13.15 11.57 -7.82
C ILE A 296 -14.69 11.56 -7.79
N ARG A 297 -15.34 11.72 -8.94
CA ARG A 297 -16.81 11.72 -9.04
C ARG A 297 -17.41 10.33 -9.17
N SER A 298 -16.61 9.31 -9.44
CA SER A 298 -17.09 7.94 -9.62
C SER A 298 -17.45 7.32 -8.28
N SER A 299 -18.47 6.47 -8.26
CA SER A 299 -18.79 5.67 -7.08
C SER A 299 -17.64 4.71 -6.75
N PRO A 300 -17.32 4.50 -5.45
CA PRO A 300 -16.24 3.60 -5.07
C PRO A 300 -16.57 2.15 -5.44
N THR A 301 -15.62 1.46 -6.06
CA THR A 301 -15.67 0.02 -6.37
C THR A 301 -14.49 -0.71 -5.74
N TYR A 302 -14.60 -2.03 -5.65
CA TYR A 302 -13.58 -2.91 -5.06
C TYR A 302 -13.41 -4.16 -5.90
N SER A 303 -12.26 -4.30 -6.55
CA SER A 303 -11.93 -5.45 -7.41
C SER A 303 -11.48 -6.66 -6.58
N PHE A 304 -12.43 -7.33 -5.91
CA PHE A 304 -12.21 -8.50 -5.05
C PHE A 304 -12.63 -9.84 -5.69
N ASP A 305 -13.14 -9.80 -6.92
CA ASP A 305 -13.45 -11.00 -7.70
C ASP A 305 -12.18 -11.83 -7.98
N CYS A 306 -12.24 -13.15 -8.01
CA CYS A 306 -11.10 -14.00 -8.38
C CYS A 306 -11.52 -14.96 -9.51
N PRO A 307 -10.61 -15.37 -10.39
CA PRO A 307 -10.90 -16.40 -11.38
C PRO A 307 -11.38 -17.68 -10.71
N VAL A 308 -12.49 -18.24 -11.23
CA VAL A 308 -12.97 -19.55 -10.79
C VAL A 308 -12.14 -20.62 -11.49
N TYR A 309 -11.47 -21.46 -10.70
CA TYR A 309 -10.78 -22.64 -11.21
C TYR A 309 -11.70 -23.84 -11.06
N GLU A 310 -11.98 -24.54 -12.16
CA GLU A 310 -12.62 -25.84 -12.08
C GLU A 310 -11.69 -26.80 -11.33
N ASN A 311 -12.14 -27.31 -10.20
CA ASN A 311 -11.48 -28.44 -9.57
C ASN A 311 -11.54 -29.60 -10.56
N GLN A 312 -10.37 -30.12 -10.98
CA GLN A 312 -10.33 -31.49 -11.48
C GLN A 312 -10.71 -32.38 -10.30
N VAL A 313 -12.01 -32.61 -10.14
CA VAL A 313 -12.54 -33.73 -9.39
C VAL A 313 -12.13 -34.96 -10.19
N THR A 314 -10.91 -35.43 -9.98
CA THR A 314 -10.58 -36.82 -10.27
C THR A 314 -11.40 -37.64 -9.29
N LYS A 315 -12.62 -37.99 -9.72
CA LYS A 315 -13.20 -39.29 -9.38
C LYS A 315 -12.14 -40.33 -9.70
N LEU A 316 -11.70 -41.08 -8.70
CA LEU A 316 -11.67 -42.54 -8.68
C LEU A 316 -11.42 -43.01 -7.25
#